data_AF-A0A6P6VIZ9-F1
#
_entry.id   AF-A0A6P6VIZ9-F1
#
_cell.length_a   1.000
_cell.length_b   1.000
_cell.length_c   1.000
_cell.angle_alpha   90.00
_cell.angle_beta   90.00
_cell.angle_gamma   90.00
#
_symmetry.space_group_name_H-M   'P 1'
#
loop_
_entity.id
_entity.type
_entity.pdbx_description
1 polymer ?
#
loop_
_entity_poly.entity_id
_entity_poly.type
_entity_poly.pdbx_seq_one_letter_code
_entity_poly.pdbx_strand_id
1 'polypeptide(L)'
;MDLDLALRENEPPISMDSSLSNKKAAYEQWEQSNRLSLTLIKSHINQSIRGSIPDCDRVKAYAKAIDEQFVSSDKALASILMKKFASMTLDKSRSVHKQIIEIRDIVAKLKSLKVEISESFLVHFILNSFLSEYTPLKISYNTHKDKWSINELLTMCVQEEKRLKHETLESVHLMTHGKGNTKKGKGKNVLMRKRWQ
;
A
#
# COMPACT_ATOMS: atom_id res chain seq x y z
N MET A 1 -10.78 19.52 -41.39
CA MET A 1 -10.84 18.05 -41.39
C MET A 1 -11.15 17.60 -39.99
N ASP A 2 -12.19 16.79 -39.82
CA ASP A 2 -12.60 16.26 -38.53
C ASP A 2 -11.78 15.01 -38.20
N LEU A 3 -10.83 15.13 -37.25
CA LEU A 3 -9.84 14.08 -36.96
C LEU A 3 -10.43 12.94 -36.13
N ASP A 4 -11.35 13.23 -35.20
CA ASP A 4 -11.88 12.26 -34.24
C ASP A 4 -13.24 11.66 -34.66
N LEU A 5 -13.70 11.95 -35.89
CA LEU A 5 -14.93 11.39 -36.46
C LEU A 5 -15.01 9.86 -36.28
N ALA A 6 -13.93 9.14 -36.60
CA ALA A 6 -13.88 7.67 -36.48
C ALA A 6 -13.87 7.16 -35.02
N LEU A 7 -13.53 8.02 -34.06
CA LEU A 7 -13.62 7.70 -32.62
C LEU A 7 -15.04 7.90 -32.09
N ARG A 8 -15.82 8.83 -32.65
CA ARG A 8 -17.20 9.10 -32.26
C ARG A 8 -18.19 8.18 -32.98
N GLU A 9 -18.06 8.02 -34.30
CA GLU A 9 -19.04 7.34 -35.14
C GLU A 9 -18.64 5.90 -35.49
N ASN A 10 -19.63 5.02 -35.67
CA ASN A 10 -19.38 3.63 -36.07
C ASN A 10 -18.98 3.55 -37.55
N GLU A 11 -18.30 2.46 -37.91
CA GLU A 11 -17.90 2.21 -39.29
C GLU A 11 -19.13 2.23 -40.22
N PRO A 12 -19.15 3.09 -41.25
CA PRO A 12 -20.25 3.13 -42.21
C PRO A 12 -20.32 1.81 -42.99
N PRO A 13 -21.51 1.28 -43.29
CA PRO A 13 -21.64 0.07 -44.10
C PRO A 13 -21.07 0.30 -45.51
N ILE A 14 -20.21 -0.62 -45.95
CA ILE A 14 -19.65 -0.65 -47.30
C ILE A 14 -20.78 -1.00 -48.28
N SER A 15 -21.49 0.00 -48.79
CA SER A 15 -22.56 -0.22 -49.77
C SER A 15 -21.93 -0.35 -51.17
N MET A 16 -22.01 -1.54 -51.76
CA MET A 16 -21.47 -1.87 -53.09
C MET A 16 -22.34 -1.36 -54.26
N ASP A 17 -23.45 -0.67 -53.98
CA ASP A 17 -24.31 -0.08 -55.00
C ASP A 17 -23.84 1.32 -55.39
N SER A 18 -23.59 1.51 -56.68
CA SER A 18 -23.06 2.71 -57.32
C SER A 18 -23.97 3.95 -57.27
N SER A 19 -25.11 3.88 -56.58
CA SER A 19 -26.19 4.87 -56.67
C SER A 19 -26.17 6.00 -55.62
N LEU A 20 -25.13 6.15 -54.78
CA LEU A 20 -24.99 7.33 -53.91
C LEU A 20 -23.54 7.81 -53.74
N SER A 21 -23.15 8.82 -54.54
CA SER A 21 -21.88 9.57 -54.39
C SER A 21 -21.62 10.04 -52.95
N ASN A 22 -22.68 10.45 -52.24
CA ASN A 22 -22.58 10.93 -50.85
C ASN A 22 -22.19 9.84 -49.84
N LYS A 23 -22.60 8.58 -50.05
CA LYS A 23 -22.23 7.46 -49.14
C LYS A 23 -20.76 7.11 -49.25
N LYS A 24 -20.20 7.18 -50.47
CA LYS A 24 -18.78 6.97 -50.72
C LYS A 24 -17.93 8.06 -50.09
N ALA A 25 -18.33 9.32 -50.24
CA ALA A 25 -17.64 10.46 -49.61
C ALA A 25 -17.63 10.36 -48.07
N ALA A 26 -18.74 9.93 -47.46
CA ALA A 26 -18.82 9.72 -46.02
C ALA A 26 -17.87 8.60 -45.54
N TYR A 27 -17.80 7.48 -46.26
CA TYR A 27 -16.86 6.40 -45.95
C TYR A 27 -15.40 6.85 -46.09
N GLU A 28 -15.06 7.57 -47.18
CA GLU A 28 -13.71 8.09 -47.39
C GLU A 28 -13.29 9.08 -46.30
N GLN A 29 -14.21 9.96 -45.88
CA GLN A 29 -13.97 10.89 -44.78
C GLN A 29 -13.75 10.16 -43.44
N TRP A 30 -14.57 9.14 -43.16
CA TRP A 30 -14.41 8.31 -41.96
C TRP A 30 -13.09 7.53 -41.97
N GLU A 31 -12.73 6.92 -43.11
CA GLU A 31 -11.48 6.17 -43.26
C GLU A 31 -10.25 7.07 -43.12
N GLN A 32 -10.32 8.30 -43.65
CA GLN A 32 -9.25 9.27 -43.48
C GLN A 32 -9.10 9.69 -42.01
N SER A 33 -10.20 9.95 -41.31
CA SER A 33 -10.20 10.21 -39.86
C SER A 33 -9.62 9.02 -39.07
N ASN A 34 -10.01 7.79 -39.41
CA ASN A 34 -9.52 6.55 -38.80
C ASN A 34 -7.99 6.46 -38.91
N ARG A 35 -7.44 6.59 -40.13
CA ARG A 35 -5.99 6.51 -40.38
C ARG A 35 -5.19 7.59 -39.66
N LEU A 36 -5.70 8.82 -39.68
CA LEU A 36 -5.03 9.96 -39.04
C LEU A 36 -5.02 9.82 -37.52
N SER A 37 -6.16 9.50 -36.91
CA SER A 37 -6.25 9.29 -35.46
C SER A 37 -5.40 8.10 -35.01
N LEU A 38 -5.39 7.00 -35.77
CA LEU A 38 -4.56 5.84 -35.46
C LEU A 38 -3.06 6.20 -35.48
N THR A 39 -2.63 6.94 -36.51
CA THR A 39 -1.24 7.40 -36.62
C THR A 39 -0.87 8.33 -35.47
N LEU A 40 -1.75 9.27 -35.13
CA LEU A 40 -1.56 10.21 -34.04
C LEU A 40 -1.44 9.49 -32.70
N ILE A 41 -2.41 8.65 -32.33
CA ILE A 41 -2.40 7.89 -31.07
C ILE A 41 -1.14 7.03 -31.00
N LYS A 42 -0.84 6.25 -32.06
CA LYS A 42 0.37 5.44 -32.10
C LYS A 42 1.60 6.31 -31.85
N SER A 43 1.72 7.49 -32.46
CA SER A 43 2.91 8.36 -32.35
C SER A 43 3.15 8.91 -30.94
N HIS A 44 2.09 9.07 -30.14
CA HIS A 44 2.18 9.55 -28.77
C HIS A 44 2.47 8.44 -27.75
N ILE A 45 2.31 7.18 -28.13
CA ILE A 45 2.63 6.02 -27.28
C ILE A 45 4.14 5.80 -27.32
N ASN A 46 4.76 5.72 -26.14
CA ASN A 46 6.20 5.44 -26.04
C ASN A 46 6.52 4.09 -26.69
N GLN A 47 7.61 4.05 -27.47
CA GLN A 47 8.03 2.86 -28.19
C GLN A 47 8.27 1.65 -27.27
N SER A 48 8.64 1.87 -26.00
CA SER A 48 8.85 0.79 -25.02
C SER A 48 7.57 0.03 -24.64
N ILE A 49 6.41 0.67 -24.74
CA ILE A 49 5.10 0.07 -24.41
C ILE A 49 4.28 -0.25 -25.66
N ARG A 50 4.63 0.29 -26.83
CA ARG A 50 3.88 0.06 -28.07
C ARG A 50 3.82 -1.42 -28.46
N GLY A 51 4.89 -2.18 -28.18
CA GLY A 51 4.97 -3.60 -28.52
C GLY A 51 4.05 -4.53 -27.72
N SER A 52 3.49 -4.06 -26.60
CA SER A 52 2.53 -4.86 -25.81
C SER A 52 1.07 -4.60 -26.19
N ILE A 53 0.79 -3.64 -27.07
CA ILE A 53 -0.55 -3.35 -27.57
C ILE A 53 -0.72 -4.06 -28.92
N PRO A 54 -1.70 -4.96 -29.08
CA PRO A 54 -2.01 -5.60 -30.36
C PRO A 54 -2.21 -4.57 -31.47
N ASP A 55 -1.68 -4.85 -32.66
CA ASP A 55 -1.90 -3.97 -33.80
C ASP A 55 -3.36 -4.08 -34.28
N CYS A 56 -3.93 -2.95 -34.71
CA CYS A 56 -5.31 -2.84 -35.14
C CYS A 56 -5.44 -1.80 -36.26
N ASP A 57 -6.23 -2.10 -37.28
CA ASP A 57 -6.50 -1.19 -38.40
C ASP A 57 -7.57 -0.13 -38.07
N ARG A 58 -8.41 -0.41 -37.08
CA ARG A 58 -9.48 0.49 -36.62
C ARG A 58 -9.06 1.21 -35.34
N VAL A 59 -9.14 2.53 -35.34
CA VAL A 59 -8.74 3.38 -34.22
C VAL A 59 -9.53 3.07 -32.95
N LYS A 60 -10.83 2.77 -33.05
CA LYS A 60 -11.66 2.34 -31.93
C LYS A 60 -11.19 1.01 -31.31
N ALA A 61 -10.82 0.05 -32.16
CA ALA A 61 -10.28 -1.24 -31.70
C ALA A 61 -8.92 -1.04 -31.02
N TYR A 62 -8.05 -0.19 -31.60
CA TYR A 62 -6.75 0.13 -31.03
C TYR A 62 -6.88 0.83 -29.66
N ALA A 63 -7.79 1.81 -29.54
CA ALA A 63 -8.08 2.49 -28.28
C ALA A 63 -8.57 1.51 -27.20
N LYS A 64 -9.46 0.58 -27.57
CA LYS A 64 -9.91 -0.48 -26.66
C LYS A 64 -8.76 -1.41 -26.23
N ALA A 65 -7.87 -1.77 -27.16
CA ALA A 65 -6.71 -2.62 -26.85
C ALA A 65 -5.72 -1.92 -25.88
N ILE A 66 -5.54 -0.60 -26.02
CA ILE A 66 -4.80 0.23 -25.06
C ILE A 66 -5.45 0.10 -23.69
N ASP A 67 -6.74 0.41 -23.57
CA ASP A 67 -7.47 0.37 -22.30
C ASP A 67 -7.35 -1.00 -21.62
N GLU A 68 -7.53 -2.09 -22.36
CA GLU A 68 -7.41 -3.45 -21.86
C GLU A 68 -5.99 -3.77 -21.35
N GLN A 69 -4.95 -3.35 -22.08
CA GLN A 69 -3.56 -3.55 -21.69
C GLN A 69 -3.24 -2.84 -20.37
N PHE A 70 -3.71 -1.59 -20.19
CA PHE A 70 -3.47 -0.83 -18.96
C PHE A 70 -4.35 -1.30 -17.79
N VAL A 71 -5.59 -1.73 -18.03
CA VAL A 71 -6.43 -2.38 -17.01
C VAL A 71 -5.76 -3.66 -16.48
N SER A 72 -5.11 -4.45 -17.34
CA SER A 72 -4.37 -5.64 -16.90
C SER A 72 -3.18 -5.28 -16.00
N SER A 73 -2.45 -4.20 -16.33
CA SER A 73 -1.34 -3.67 -15.54
C SER A 73 -1.81 -3.16 -14.17
N ASP A 74 -2.92 -2.43 -14.12
CA ASP A 74 -3.51 -1.93 -12.88
C ASP A 74 -3.92 -3.09 -11.95
N LYS A 75 -4.50 -4.16 -12.50
CA LYS A 75 -4.81 -5.38 -11.74
C LYS A 75 -3.55 -6.06 -11.19
N ALA A 76 -2.49 -6.16 -11.99
CA ALA A 76 -1.22 -6.73 -11.55
C ALA A 76 -0.59 -5.88 -10.43
N LEU A 77 -0.60 -4.55 -10.58
CA LEU A 77 -0.12 -3.62 -9.56
C LEU A 77 -0.94 -3.71 -8.27
N ALA A 78 -2.27 -3.78 -8.37
CA ALA A 78 -3.16 -3.99 -7.24
C ALA A 78 -2.84 -5.32 -6.52
N SER A 79 -2.61 -6.40 -7.26
CA SER A 79 -2.20 -7.70 -6.70
C SER A 79 -0.85 -7.61 -5.97
N ILE A 80 0.13 -6.88 -6.50
CA ILE A 80 1.43 -6.65 -5.85
C ILE A 80 1.25 -5.86 -4.54
N LEU A 81 0.46 -4.79 -4.57
CA LEU A 81 0.17 -3.97 -3.40
C LEU A 81 -0.60 -4.76 -2.34
N MET A 82 -1.60 -5.56 -2.73
CA MET A 82 -2.33 -6.45 -1.83
C MET A 82 -1.42 -7.49 -1.18
N LYS A 83 -0.52 -8.11 -1.96
CA LYS A 83 0.47 -9.05 -1.42
C LYS A 83 1.38 -8.37 -0.40
N LYS A 84 1.88 -7.17 -0.73
CA LYS A 84 2.70 -6.37 0.20
C LYS A 84 1.94 -6.04 1.48
N PHE A 85 0.70 -5.57 1.36
CA PHE A 85 -0.19 -5.27 2.48
C PHE A 85 -0.42 -6.48 3.38
N ALA A 86 -0.80 -7.64 2.81
CA ALA A 86 -1.07 -8.86 3.58
C ALA A 86 0.19 -9.45 4.25
N SER A 87 1.36 -9.29 3.63
CA SER A 87 2.64 -9.74 4.21
C SER A 87 3.21 -8.79 5.26
N MET A 88 2.57 -7.64 5.48
CA MET A 88 3.13 -6.59 6.32
C MET A 88 2.97 -6.95 7.80
N THR A 89 4.00 -7.57 8.37
CA THR A 89 4.09 -7.84 9.81
C THR A 89 4.68 -6.63 10.53
N LEU A 90 4.10 -6.26 11.67
CA LEU A 90 4.69 -5.22 12.51
C LEU A 90 5.95 -5.79 13.16
N ASP A 91 7.08 -5.15 12.89
CA ASP A 91 8.41 -5.65 13.22
C ASP A 91 8.90 -4.90 14.44
N LYS A 92 9.43 -5.62 15.44
CA LYS A 92 10.01 -5.05 16.66
C LYS A 92 11.11 -4.04 16.36
N SER A 93 11.86 -4.26 15.28
CA SER A 93 13.03 -3.44 14.93
C SER A 93 12.64 -2.08 14.34
N ARG A 94 11.44 -2.00 13.77
CA ARG A 94 10.92 -0.80 13.11
C ARG A 94 9.97 -0.08 14.06
N SER A 95 9.91 1.22 13.91
CA SER A 95 8.90 2.00 14.62
C SER A 95 7.51 1.68 14.08
N VAL A 96 6.62 1.26 14.97
CA VAL A 96 5.25 0.85 14.69
C VAL A 96 4.47 1.97 14.01
N HIS A 97 4.60 3.23 14.46
CA HIS A 97 3.89 4.34 13.79
C HIS A 97 4.34 4.50 12.33
N LYS A 98 5.63 4.29 12.02
CA LYS A 98 6.13 4.36 10.62
C LYS A 98 5.55 3.24 9.78
N GLN A 99 5.41 2.04 10.35
CA GLN A 99 4.79 0.92 9.65
C GLN A 99 3.30 1.18 9.37
N ILE A 100 2.57 1.79 10.30
CA ILE A 100 1.16 2.18 10.09
C ILE A 100 1.02 3.21 8.97
N ILE A 101 1.94 4.20 8.88
CA ILE A 101 1.95 5.16 7.77
C ILE A 101 2.16 4.44 6.44
N GLU A 102 3.12 3.53 6.36
CA GLU A 102 3.37 2.74 5.14
C GLU A 102 2.15 1.88 4.76
N ILE A 103 1.45 1.28 5.73
CA ILE A 103 0.18 0.56 5.51
C ILE A 103 -0.87 1.51 4.91
N ARG A 104 -1.05 2.70 5.50
CA ARG A 104 -2.01 3.71 5.03
C ARG A 104 -1.71 4.15 3.59
N ASP A 105 -0.43 4.35 3.26
CA ASP A 105 0.00 4.75 1.93
C ASP A 105 -0.26 3.66 0.89
N ILE A 106 -0.10 2.38 1.25
CA ILE A 106 -0.47 1.24 0.38
C ILE A 106 -1.98 1.22 0.16
N VAL A 107 -2.78 1.38 1.21
CA VAL A 107 -4.25 1.42 1.09
C VAL A 107 -4.72 2.59 0.23
N ALA A 108 -4.10 3.77 0.35
CA ALA A 108 -4.40 4.91 -0.50
C ALA A 108 -4.11 4.62 -1.99
N LYS A 109 -3.01 3.93 -2.30
CA LYS A 109 -2.68 3.49 -3.66
C LYS A 109 -3.66 2.43 -4.18
N LEU A 110 -4.08 1.48 -3.33
CA LEU A 110 -5.11 0.51 -3.67
C LEU A 110 -6.44 1.19 -4.01
N LYS A 111 -6.81 2.22 -3.24
CA LYS A 111 -8.01 3.02 -3.51
C LYS A 111 -7.97 3.70 -4.89
N SER A 112 -6.82 4.24 -5.32
CA SER A 112 -6.68 4.78 -6.69
C SER A 112 -6.83 3.73 -7.79
N LEU A 113 -6.59 2.45 -7.46
CA LEU A 113 -6.80 1.30 -8.35
C LEU A 113 -8.21 0.66 -8.20
N LYS A 114 -9.16 1.39 -7.58
CA LYS A 114 -10.54 0.95 -7.31
C LYS A 114 -10.64 -0.28 -6.39
N VAL A 115 -9.61 -0.55 -5.59
CA VAL A 115 -9.64 -1.54 -4.51
C VAL A 115 -9.86 -0.80 -3.19
N GLU A 116 -11.08 -0.88 -2.68
CA GLU A 116 -11.44 -0.22 -1.42
C GLU A 116 -11.21 -1.14 -0.22
N ILE A 117 -10.48 -0.63 0.77
CA ILE A 117 -10.32 -1.25 2.07
C ILE A 117 -10.99 -0.33 3.08
N SER A 118 -11.95 -0.87 3.84
CA SER A 118 -12.64 -0.08 4.85
C SER A 118 -11.71 0.31 5.99
N GLU A 119 -11.95 1.47 6.59
CA GLU A 119 -11.16 1.94 7.72
C GLU A 119 -11.26 0.99 8.92
N SER A 120 -12.44 0.40 9.14
CA SER A 120 -12.66 -0.63 10.16
C SER A 120 -11.78 -1.86 9.96
N PHE A 121 -11.74 -2.41 8.75
CA PHE A 121 -10.88 -3.55 8.44
C PHE A 121 -9.41 -3.18 8.65
N LEU A 122 -9.00 -1.99 8.23
CA LEU A 122 -7.61 -1.55 8.34
C LEU A 122 -7.17 -1.42 9.80
N VAL A 123 -8.02 -0.83 10.66
CA VAL A 123 -7.73 -0.74 12.10
C VAL A 123 -7.65 -2.13 12.72
N HIS A 124 -8.61 -3.03 12.44
CA HIS A 124 -8.57 -4.40 12.94
C HIS A 124 -7.32 -5.16 12.48
N PHE A 125 -6.94 -5.01 11.21
CA PHE A 125 -5.72 -5.61 10.67
C PHE A 125 -4.49 -5.17 11.45
N ILE A 126 -4.32 -3.86 11.68
CA ILE A 126 -3.19 -3.31 12.43
C ILE A 126 -3.20 -3.79 13.90
N LEU A 127 -4.35 -3.72 14.58
CA LEU A 127 -4.49 -4.16 15.97
C LEU A 127 -4.21 -5.65 16.17
N ASN A 128 -4.49 -6.49 15.16
CA ASN A 128 -4.21 -7.92 15.20
C ASN A 128 -2.77 -8.25 14.81
N SER A 129 -2.11 -7.38 14.07
CA SER A 129 -0.69 -7.49 13.72
C SER A 129 0.24 -6.98 14.83
N PHE A 130 -0.27 -6.34 15.88
CA PHE A 130 0.55 -5.86 16.99
C PHE A 130 1.22 -6.99 17.76
N LEU A 131 2.46 -6.72 18.16
CA LEU A 131 3.24 -7.56 19.05
C LEU A 131 2.68 -7.50 20.46
N SER A 132 2.98 -8.52 21.28
CA SER A 132 2.47 -8.66 22.65
C SER A 132 2.74 -7.44 23.55
N GLU A 133 3.82 -6.68 23.30
CA GLU A 133 4.18 -5.46 24.04
C GLU A 133 3.16 -4.31 23.89
N TYR A 134 2.36 -4.32 22.80
CA TYR A 134 1.31 -3.34 22.52
C TYR A 134 -0.08 -3.82 22.95
N THR A 135 -0.17 -4.90 23.76
CA THR A 135 -1.45 -5.38 24.29
C THR A 135 -2.23 -4.30 25.06
N PRO A 136 -1.60 -3.47 25.92
CA PRO A 136 -2.30 -2.39 26.62
C PRO A 136 -2.92 -1.37 25.65
N LEU A 137 -2.20 -0.99 24.60
CA LEU A 137 -2.70 -0.11 23.54
C LEU A 137 -3.93 -0.71 22.85
N LYS A 138 -3.90 -2.01 22.51
CA LYS A 138 -5.03 -2.71 21.87
C LYS A 138 -6.28 -2.68 22.75
N ILE A 139 -6.13 -2.96 24.05
CA ILE A 139 -7.23 -2.90 25.01
C ILE A 139 -7.74 -1.46 25.12
N SER A 140 -6.84 -0.49 25.28
CA SER A 140 -7.18 0.92 25.41
C SER A 140 -7.97 1.43 24.19
N TYR A 141 -7.53 1.11 22.97
CA TYR A 141 -8.24 1.51 21.76
C TYR A 141 -9.64 0.91 21.71
N ASN A 142 -9.76 -0.42 21.91
CA ASN A 142 -11.05 -1.12 21.81
C ASN A 142 -12.06 -0.70 22.88
N THR A 143 -11.62 -0.27 24.06
CA THR A 143 -12.51 0.15 25.16
C THR A 143 -12.95 1.61 25.05
N HIS A 144 -12.10 2.49 24.54
CA HIS A 144 -12.31 3.95 24.60
C HIS A 144 -12.70 4.59 23.27
N LYS A 145 -12.73 3.83 22.16
CA LYS A 145 -13.01 4.37 20.83
C LYS A 145 -14.25 3.74 20.21
N ASP A 146 -15.25 4.59 19.98
CA ASP A 146 -16.53 4.19 19.39
C ASP A 146 -16.49 4.07 17.86
N LYS A 147 -15.49 4.71 17.22
CA LYS A 147 -15.33 4.73 15.76
C LYS A 147 -13.92 4.29 15.38
N TRP A 148 -13.84 3.51 14.31
CA TRP A 148 -12.58 3.11 13.71
C TRP A 148 -11.94 4.30 13.01
N SER A 149 -10.73 4.66 13.45
CA SER A 149 -9.93 5.76 12.91
C SER A 149 -8.45 5.43 12.94
N ILE A 150 -7.83 5.43 11.76
CA ILE A 150 -6.38 5.19 11.62
C ILE A 150 -5.57 6.34 12.20
N ASN A 151 -6.05 7.56 12.04
CA ASN A 151 -5.35 8.74 12.56
C ASN A 151 -5.31 8.71 14.09
N GLU A 152 -6.41 8.33 14.75
CA GLU A 152 -6.42 8.19 16.21
C GLU A 152 -5.53 7.04 16.68
N LEU A 153 -5.57 5.90 15.99
CA LEU A 153 -4.69 4.77 16.30
C LEU A 153 -3.22 5.19 16.20
N LEU A 154 -2.86 5.93 15.16
CA LEU A 154 -1.51 6.43 14.96
C LEU A 154 -1.06 7.34 16.11
N THR A 155 -1.91 8.27 16.56
CA THR A 155 -1.61 9.13 17.71
C THR A 155 -1.37 8.33 18.98
N MET A 156 -2.21 7.33 19.25
CA MET A 156 -2.04 6.47 20.43
C MET A 156 -0.76 5.61 20.31
N CYS A 157 -0.43 5.09 19.13
CA CYS A 157 0.82 4.37 18.89
C CYS A 157 2.07 5.21 19.19
N VAL A 158 2.10 6.48 18.75
CA VAL A 158 3.23 7.38 19.00
C VAL A 158 3.42 7.64 20.50
N GLN A 159 2.33 7.74 21.26
CA GLN A 159 2.39 7.90 22.70
C GLN A 159 2.89 6.61 23.38
N GLU A 160 2.36 5.46 22.97
CA GLU A 160 2.75 4.16 23.53
C GLU A 160 4.22 3.81 23.25
N GLU A 161 4.71 4.09 22.05
CA GLU A 161 6.13 3.93 21.72
C GLU A 161 7.06 4.76 22.62
N LYS A 162 6.64 5.98 22.99
CA LYS A 162 7.40 6.82 23.92
C LYS A 162 7.41 6.22 25.32
N ARG A 163 6.27 5.69 25.79
CA ARG A 163 6.14 4.99 27.09
C ARG A 163 7.05 3.76 27.14
N LEU A 164 6.99 2.89 26.14
CA LEU A 164 7.80 1.66 26.08
C LEU A 164 9.31 1.95 26.07
N LYS A 165 9.75 3.00 25.37
CA LYS A 165 11.15 3.44 25.39
C LYS A 165 11.61 3.88 26.77
N HIS A 166 10.75 4.59 27.52
CA HIS A 166 11.06 5.03 28.88
C HIS A 166 11.20 3.85 29.84
N GLU A 167 10.25 2.90 29.82
CA GLU A 167 10.29 1.70 30.67
C GLU A 167 11.53 0.83 30.39
N THR A 168 11.93 0.74 29.11
CA THR A 168 13.15 0.02 28.72
C THR A 168 14.41 0.70 29.29
N LEU A 169 14.48 2.04 29.27
CA LEU A 169 15.60 2.79 29.84
C LEU A 169 15.68 2.66 31.37
N GLU A 170 14.55 2.72 32.06
CA GLU A 170 14.47 2.60 33.52
C GLU A 170 14.87 1.19 34.01
N SER A 171 14.43 0.14 33.30
CA SER A 171 14.79 -1.25 33.65
C SER A 171 16.30 -1.53 33.52
N VAL A 172 16.96 -0.97 32.51
CA VAL A 172 18.43 -1.07 32.34
C VAL A 172 19.17 -0.32 33.46
N HIS A 173 18.65 0.82 33.89
CA HIS A 173 19.25 1.61 34.97
C HIS A 173 19.13 0.90 36.35
N LEU A 174 17.99 0.26 36.61
CA LEU A 174 17.79 -0.55 37.83
C LEU A 174 18.71 -1.79 37.88
N MET A 175 18.97 -2.43 36.74
CA MET A 175 19.90 -3.58 36.68
C MET A 175 21.37 -3.19 36.90
N THR A 176 21.76 -1.99 36.51
CA THR A 176 23.14 -1.50 36.70
C THR A 176 23.41 -1.02 38.13
N HIS A 177 22.39 -0.54 38.85
CA HIS A 177 22.51 -0.12 40.25
C HIS A 177 22.33 -1.24 41.29
N GLY A 178 21.89 -2.45 40.91
CA GLY A 178 21.71 -3.59 41.81
C GLY A 178 22.98 -4.31 42.28
N LYS A 179 24.18 -3.88 41.86
CA LYS A 179 25.46 -4.54 42.19
C LYS A 179 26.29 -3.70 43.17
N GLY A 180 25.71 -3.37 44.33
CA GLY A 180 26.37 -2.60 45.37
C GLY A 180 26.06 -3.10 46.78
N ASN A 181 27.06 -3.75 47.40
CA ASN A 181 27.26 -3.95 48.84
C ASN A 181 26.43 -5.00 49.59
N THR A 182 26.93 -6.25 49.59
CA THR A 182 26.91 -7.09 50.81
C THR A 182 28.26 -6.96 51.51
N LYS A 183 28.36 -6.08 52.51
CA LYS A 183 29.54 -6.01 53.40
C LYS A 183 29.59 -7.28 54.26
N LYS A 184 30.50 -8.20 53.91
CA LYS A 184 30.89 -9.34 54.76
C LYS A 184 31.68 -8.82 55.96
N GLY A 185 31.07 -8.81 57.14
CA GLY A 185 31.74 -8.57 58.41
C GLY A 185 32.74 -9.69 58.71
N LYS A 186 34.04 -9.35 58.79
CA LYS A 186 35.09 -10.23 59.29
C LYS A 186 35.05 -10.25 60.82
N GLY A 187 34.40 -11.27 61.39
CA GLY A 187 34.60 -11.65 62.79
C GLY A 187 35.90 -12.43 62.94
N LYS A 188 36.88 -11.87 63.64
CA LYS A 188 38.14 -12.53 63.99
C LYS A 188 37.87 -13.60 65.07
N ASN A 189 38.11 -14.87 64.75
CA ASN A 189 38.23 -15.92 65.76
C ASN A 189 39.54 -15.71 66.54
N VAL A 190 39.42 -15.33 67.81
CA VAL A 190 40.52 -15.43 68.78
C VAL A 190 40.30 -16.72 69.57
N LEU A 191 41.22 -17.66 69.33
CA LEU A 191 41.39 -18.90 70.07
C LEU A 191 41.78 -18.56 71.52
N MET A 192 40.91 -18.87 72.48
CA MET A 192 41.29 -18.94 73.89
C MET A 192 40.92 -20.33 74.43
N ARG A 193 41.94 -21.20 74.48
CA ARG A 193 41.96 -22.38 75.35
C ARG A 193 41.79 -21.92 76.80
N LYS A 194 40.80 -22.44 77.51
CA LYS A 194 40.90 -22.64 78.96
C LYS A 194 40.43 -24.03 79.33
N ARG A 195 41.30 -24.67 80.10
CA ARG A 195 41.26 -26.01 80.70
C ARG A 195 40.77 -25.86 82.15
N TRP A 196 40.39 -27.00 82.76
CA TRP A 196 40.05 -27.27 84.18
C TRP A 196 38.58 -26.97 84.51
N GLN A 197 37.79 -27.85 85.14
CA GLN A 197 38.02 -29.07 85.94
C GLN A 197 36.98 -30.14 85.59
#